data_AF-K7QYW0-F1
#
_entry.id   AF-K7QYW0-F1
#
_cell.length_a   1.000
_cell.length_b   1.000
_cell.length_c   1.000
_cell.angle_alpha   90.00
_cell.angle_beta   90.00
_cell.angle_gamma   90.00
#
_symmetry.space_group_name_H-M   'P 1'
#
loop_
_entity.id
_entity.type
_entity.pdbx_description
1 polymer ?
#
loop_
_entity_poly.entity_id
_entity_poly.type
_entity_poly.pdbx_seq_one_letter_code
_entity_poly.pdbx_strand_id
1 'polypeptide(L)'
;MRKGLALLAFLAGALAQQVNLPKPQGPVVEVVSSTTNATYRIQGCARDQEGKVVCAVQIQSNARTNQQITVPHQGVRAVSARGFSYPGYLSVEGGRVEPNQSVFALPAGARVAGKMVFPEVPGEETFFAVVYLGGIEFRGIPIGQAPAPQAPQVQTPTPVPPAPAEEPWKRFVVGPFTFELVEGPRPGRPFWYYVFIYKVTASQDARLQIRFNSTRTIVEGGLQNTGGDWSVSGGRSDFIAGIPLLVDLVFFGPSENPKQILYTEFEVFDGTNWQKIVWRNIPFSQR
;
A
#
# COMPACT_ATOMS: atom_id res chain seq x y z
N MET A 1 23.78 53.10 -61.40
CA MET A 1 23.46 51.90 -62.21
C MET A 1 23.69 50.65 -61.36
N ARG A 2 22.85 49.62 -61.58
CA ARG A 2 22.82 48.27 -60.96
C ARG A 2 22.13 48.23 -59.60
N LYS A 3 20.80 48.16 -59.61
CA LYS A 3 19.94 46.96 -59.71
C LYS A 3 19.89 46.22 -58.39
N GLY A 4 18.87 46.57 -57.60
CA GLY A 4 18.38 45.74 -56.51
C GLY A 4 17.79 44.45 -57.04
N LEU A 5 18.00 43.39 -56.26
CA LEU A 5 17.11 42.25 -56.21
C LEU A 5 16.91 41.95 -54.73
N ALA A 6 15.74 42.32 -54.23
CA ALA A 6 15.22 41.86 -52.96
C ALA A 6 14.85 40.39 -53.13
N LEU A 7 15.47 39.50 -52.34
CA LEU A 7 14.95 38.15 -52.15
C LEU A 7 14.42 38.06 -50.71
N LEU A 8 13.10 38.16 -50.62
CA LEU A 8 12.30 37.80 -49.47
C LEU A 8 12.46 36.30 -49.19
N ALA A 9 13.16 35.96 -48.12
CA ALA A 9 13.04 34.66 -47.47
C ALA A 9 12.35 34.87 -46.12
N PHE A 10 11.02 34.97 -46.16
CA PHE A 10 10.15 34.74 -45.00
C PHE A 10 10.22 33.24 -44.65
N LEU A 11 11.24 32.84 -43.90
CA LEU A 11 11.18 31.59 -43.16
C LEU A 11 10.37 31.89 -41.90
N ALA A 12 9.09 31.52 -41.98
CA ALA A 12 8.16 31.52 -40.88
C ALA A 12 8.83 30.91 -39.66
N GLY A 13 8.98 31.74 -38.62
CA GLY A 13 9.25 31.27 -37.28
C GLY A 13 8.11 30.35 -36.88
N ALA A 14 8.34 29.04 -36.98
CA ALA A 14 7.76 28.11 -36.04
C ALA A 14 8.48 28.37 -34.72
N LEU A 15 8.12 29.47 -34.04
CA LEU A 15 8.20 29.52 -32.61
C LEU A 15 7.40 28.30 -32.16
N ALA A 16 8.10 27.23 -31.85
CA ALA A 16 7.59 26.23 -30.93
C ALA A 16 7.19 27.05 -29.71
N GLN A 17 5.92 27.44 -29.65
CA GLN A 17 5.34 27.91 -28.41
C GLN A 17 5.50 26.71 -27.52
N GLN A 18 6.54 26.78 -26.71
CA GLN A 18 6.78 25.89 -25.61
C GLN A 18 5.55 26.09 -24.73
N VAL A 19 4.52 25.29 -25.00
CA VAL A 19 3.35 25.18 -24.14
C VAL A 19 3.99 24.74 -22.85
N ASN A 20 3.99 25.66 -21.89
CA ASN A 20 4.53 25.43 -20.57
C ASN A 20 3.55 24.47 -19.91
N LEU A 21 3.64 23.20 -20.29
CA LEU A 21 2.96 22.12 -19.61
C LEU A 21 3.46 22.21 -18.18
N PRO A 22 2.55 22.40 -17.19
CA PRO A 22 2.92 22.27 -15.80
C PRO A 22 3.76 20.99 -15.68
N LYS A 23 4.95 21.09 -15.08
CA LYS A 23 5.84 19.95 -14.81
C LYS A 23 4.98 18.75 -14.41
N PRO A 24 5.25 17.52 -14.88
CA PRO A 24 4.46 16.35 -14.49
C PRO A 24 4.45 16.25 -12.97
N GLN A 25 3.40 16.78 -12.37
CA GLN A 25 3.15 16.68 -10.94
C GLN A 25 2.77 15.23 -10.76
N GLY A 26 3.50 14.54 -9.89
CA GLY A 26 3.33 13.12 -9.61
C GLY A 26 1.89 12.74 -9.22
N PRO A 27 1.67 11.48 -8.84
CA PRO A 27 0.31 10.99 -8.57
C PRO A 27 -0.42 11.90 -7.57
N VAL A 28 -1.59 12.40 -7.98
CA VAL A 28 -2.45 13.22 -7.12
C VAL A 28 -3.51 12.28 -6.57
N VAL A 29 -3.26 11.79 -5.35
CA VAL A 29 -4.14 10.85 -4.66
C VAL A 29 -4.95 11.51 -3.56
N GLU A 30 -4.61 12.74 -3.18
CA GLU A 30 -5.27 13.52 -2.14
C GLU A 30 -5.57 14.93 -2.65
N VAL A 31 -6.81 15.40 -2.48
CA VAL A 31 -7.24 16.72 -2.94
C VAL A 31 -8.19 17.34 -1.92
N VAL A 32 -7.99 18.62 -1.63
CA VAL A 32 -8.90 19.42 -0.81
C VAL A 32 -9.95 20.06 -1.71
N SER A 33 -11.22 19.74 -1.49
CA SER A 33 -12.35 20.38 -2.15
C SER A 33 -12.75 21.63 -1.40
N SER A 34 -12.65 22.79 -2.04
CA SER A 34 -13.17 24.05 -1.50
C SER A 34 -14.69 24.10 -1.49
N THR A 35 -15.35 23.39 -2.42
CA THR A 35 -16.82 23.36 -2.54
C THR A 35 -17.48 22.61 -1.39
N THR A 36 -16.89 21.50 -0.95
CA THR A 36 -17.41 20.69 0.17
C THR A 36 -16.63 20.89 1.46
N ASN A 37 -15.57 21.71 1.43
CA ASN A 37 -14.65 21.91 2.56
C ASN A 37 -14.23 20.58 3.21
N ALA A 38 -13.76 19.66 2.36
CA ALA A 38 -13.38 18.31 2.75
C ALA A 38 -12.17 17.84 1.94
N THR A 39 -11.33 17.03 2.55
CA THR A 39 -10.18 16.39 1.91
C THR A 39 -10.59 15.00 1.43
N TYR A 40 -10.37 14.72 0.15
CA TYR A 40 -10.66 13.43 -0.48
C TYR A 40 -9.35 12.75 -0.80
N ARG A 41 -9.22 11.47 -0.41
CA ARG A 41 -8.03 10.66 -0.69
C ARG A 41 -8.39 9.33 -1.30
N ILE A 42 -7.88 9.02 -2.48
CA ILE A 42 -7.91 7.66 -3.04
C ILE A 42 -6.84 6.84 -2.35
N GLN A 43 -7.25 5.75 -1.70
CA GLN A 43 -6.35 4.81 -1.02
C GLN A 43 -5.78 3.76 -1.99
N GLY A 44 -6.51 3.48 -3.06
CA GLY A 44 -6.11 2.55 -4.12
C GLY A 44 -7.31 2.08 -4.92
N CYS A 45 -7.06 1.69 -6.17
CA CYS A 45 -8.06 1.04 -7.03
C CYS A 45 -7.72 -0.42 -7.19
N ALA A 46 -8.75 -1.26 -7.20
CA ALA A 46 -8.57 -2.69 -7.33
C ALA A 46 -9.79 -3.34 -7.99
N ARG A 47 -9.60 -4.45 -8.70
CA ARG A 47 -10.73 -5.22 -9.24
C ARG A 47 -11.39 -6.06 -8.18
N ASP A 48 -12.72 -5.94 -8.05
CA ASP A 48 -13.51 -6.82 -7.20
C ASP A 48 -13.76 -8.20 -7.86
N GLN A 49 -14.49 -9.06 -7.14
CA GLN A 49 -14.81 -10.42 -7.60
C GLN A 49 -15.71 -10.45 -8.84
N GLU A 50 -16.42 -9.35 -9.14
CA GLU A 50 -17.26 -9.19 -10.33
C GLU A 50 -16.45 -8.58 -11.50
N GLY A 51 -15.15 -8.35 -11.31
CA GLY A 51 -14.25 -7.76 -12.30
C GLY A 51 -14.34 -6.24 -12.41
N LYS A 52 -15.19 -5.60 -11.60
CA LYS A 52 -15.38 -4.14 -11.59
C LYS A 52 -14.20 -3.48 -10.90
N VAL A 53 -13.78 -2.31 -11.38
CA VAL A 53 -12.72 -1.56 -10.71
C VAL A 53 -13.33 -0.74 -9.58
N VAL A 54 -12.84 -0.94 -8.36
CA VAL A 54 -13.28 -0.28 -7.14
C VAL A 54 -12.12 0.51 -6.55
N CYS A 55 -12.28 1.83 -6.46
CA CYS A 55 -11.32 2.72 -5.83
C CYS A 55 -11.78 3.10 -4.44
N ALA A 56 -11.05 2.69 -3.40
CA ALA A 56 -11.32 3.09 -2.04
C ALA A 56 -11.03 4.59 -1.87
N VAL A 57 -12.00 5.33 -1.32
CA VAL A 57 -11.91 6.77 -1.07
C VAL A 57 -12.14 7.05 0.39
N GLN A 58 -11.28 7.88 0.99
CA GLN A 58 -11.47 8.43 2.31
C GLN A 58 -11.83 9.91 2.19
N ILE A 59 -12.87 10.34 2.90
CA ILE A 59 -13.36 11.71 2.89
C ILE A 59 -13.26 12.25 4.32
N GLN A 60 -12.45 13.27 4.51
CA GLN A 60 -12.25 13.96 5.78
C GLN A 60 -12.94 15.32 5.73
N SER A 61 -13.95 15.53 6.57
CA SER A 61 -14.59 16.82 6.71
C SER A 61 -13.64 17.82 7.38
N ASN A 62 -13.49 18.99 6.78
CA ASN A 62 -12.84 20.16 7.38
C ASN A 62 -13.88 21.24 7.76
N ALA A 63 -15.18 20.94 7.54
CA ALA A 63 -16.27 21.84 7.87
C ALA A 63 -16.53 21.90 9.38
N ARG A 64 -17.00 23.06 9.83
CA ARG A 64 -17.42 23.28 11.23
C ARG A 64 -18.88 22.87 11.51
N THR A 65 -19.64 22.59 10.46
CA THR A 65 -21.05 22.20 10.54
C THR A 65 -21.27 20.91 9.76
N ASN A 66 -22.32 20.16 10.14
CA ASN A 66 -22.70 18.95 9.42
C ASN A 66 -23.20 19.30 8.02
N GLN A 67 -22.81 18.50 7.03
CA GLN A 67 -23.19 18.70 5.65
C GLN A 67 -23.89 17.46 5.11
N GLN A 68 -24.77 17.68 4.13
CA GLN A 68 -25.29 16.63 3.27
C GLN A 68 -24.68 16.83 1.89
N ILE A 69 -23.94 15.82 1.42
CA ILE A 69 -23.21 15.87 0.16
C ILE A 69 -23.98 15.07 -0.88
N THR A 70 -24.18 15.68 -2.04
CA THR A 70 -24.76 15.04 -3.23
C THR A 70 -23.71 15.03 -4.32
N VAL A 71 -23.40 13.84 -4.85
CA VAL A 71 -22.44 13.62 -5.92
C VAL A 71 -23.18 13.07 -7.14
N PRO A 72 -23.38 13.87 -8.20
CA PRO A 72 -23.94 13.38 -9.45
C PRO A 72 -23.03 12.32 -10.08
N HIS A 73 -23.60 11.22 -10.59
CA HIS A 73 -22.81 10.15 -11.21
C HIS A 73 -22.08 10.61 -12.47
N GLN A 74 -22.65 11.58 -13.21
CA GLN A 74 -21.98 12.26 -14.32
C GLN A 74 -20.64 12.92 -13.94
N GLY A 75 -20.46 13.25 -12.66
CA GLY A 75 -19.22 13.81 -12.13
C GLY A 75 -18.19 12.77 -11.71
N VAL A 76 -18.49 11.47 -11.83
CA VAL A 76 -17.59 10.36 -11.46
C VAL A 76 -17.16 9.62 -12.72
N ARG A 77 -15.89 9.77 -13.09
CA ARG A 77 -15.35 9.16 -14.32
C ARG A 77 -13.86 8.88 -14.18
N ALA A 78 -13.40 7.77 -14.75
CA ALA A 78 -11.98 7.45 -14.85
C ALA A 78 -11.53 7.55 -16.31
N VAL A 79 -10.29 7.97 -16.53
CA VAL A 79 -9.67 8.07 -17.85
C VAL A 79 -8.40 7.21 -17.84
N SER A 80 -8.32 6.21 -18.71
CA SER A 80 -7.12 5.37 -18.81
C SER A 80 -5.94 6.11 -19.43
N ALA A 81 -4.74 5.53 -19.32
CA ALA A 81 -3.55 6.02 -20.03
C ALA A 81 -3.74 6.06 -21.56
N ARG A 82 -4.67 5.25 -22.09
CA ARG A 82 -5.01 5.20 -23.51
C ARG A 82 -6.05 6.26 -23.93
N GLY A 83 -6.56 7.05 -22.98
CA GLY A 83 -7.52 8.12 -23.24
C GLY A 83 -8.99 7.70 -23.26
N PHE A 84 -9.31 6.44 -22.92
CA PHE A 84 -10.70 5.98 -22.80
C PHE A 84 -11.32 6.46 -21.50
N SER A 85 -12.58 6.92 -21.56
CA SER A 85 -13.32 7.40 -20.41
C SER A 85 -14.34 6.36 -19.95
N TYR A 86 -14.31 6.04 -18.66
CA TYR A 86 -15.21 5.07 -18.03
C TYR A 86 -16.08 5.78 -17.00
N PRO A 87 -17.42 5.76 -17.15
CA PRO A 87 -18.33 6.30 -16.14
C PRO A 87 -18.29 5.44 -14.87
N GLY A 88 -18.56 6.06 -13.73
CA GLY A 88 -18.66 5.37 -12.45
C GLY A 88 -19.65 6.04 -11.53
N TYR A 89 -19.67 5.57 -10.28
CA TYR A 89 -20.47 6.18 -9.22
C TYR A 89 -19.74 6.09 -7.88
N LEU A 90 -20.08 6.97 -6.96
CA LEU A 90 -19.58 6.95 -5.59
C LEU A 90 -20.55 6.18 -4.69
N SER A 91 -20.05 5.35 -3.78
CA SER A 91 -20.83 4.73 -2.70
C SER A 91 -20.10 5.02 -1.40
N VAL A 92 -20.77 5.68 -0.45
CA VAL A 92 -20.18 6.06 0.84
C VAL A 92 -20.91 5.32 1.95
N GLU A 93 -20.18 4.89 2.97
CA GLU A 93 -20.75 4.25 4.15
C GLU A 93 -21.81 5.14 4.81
N GLY A 94 -22.98 4.56 5.12
CA GLY A 94 -24.14 5.32 5.64
C GLY A 94 -24.83 6.23 4.62
N GLY A 95 -24.36 6.25 3.37
CA GLY A 95 -24.98 6.98 2.25
C GLY A 95 -25.98 6.14 1.45
N ARG A 96 -26.64 6.79 0.49
CA ARG A 96 -27.56 6.18 -0.47
C ARG A 96 -27.02 6.39 -1.88
N VAL A 97 -27.05 5.33 -2.69
CA VAL A 97 -26.78 5.40 -4.13
C VAL A 97 -28.13 5.40 -4.84
N GLU A 98 -28.46 6.50 -5.47
CA GLU A 98 -29.66 6.69 -6.28
C GLU A 98 -29.32 6.52 -7.78
N PRO A 99 -30.30 6.43 -8.69
CA PRO A 99 -30.01 6.15 -10.11
C PRO A 99 -29.05 7.12 -10.80
N ASN A 100 -29.02 8.39 -10.38
CA ASN A 100 -28.23 9.45 -11.05
C ASN A 100 -27.24 10.15 -10.11
N GLN A 101 -27.25 9.82 -8.83
CA GLN A 101 -26.48 10.55 -7.82
C GLN A 101 -26.25 9.69 -6.57
N SER A 102 -25.29 10.11 -5.76
CA SER A 102 -25.04 9.51 -4.46
C SER A 102 -25.13 10.58 -3.38
N VAL A 103 -25.88 10.27 -2.32
CA VAL A 103 -26.17 11.21 -1.24
C VAL A 103 -25.69 10.64 0.07
N PHE A 104 -24.90 11.40 0.83
CA PHE A 104 -24.41 10.97 2.13
C PHE A 104 -24.26 12.13 3.11
N ALA A 105 -24.32 11.83 4.40
CA ALA A 105 -24.02 12.80 5.44
C ALA A 105 -22.51 12.88 5.68
N LEU A 106 -21.99 14.09 5.79
CA LEU A 106 -20.61 14.36 6.18
C LEU A 106 -20.62 15.27 7.42
N PRO A 107 -20.61 14.69 8.63
CA PRO A 107 -20.58 15.47 9.86
C PRO A 107 -19.31 16.32 9.99
N ALA A 108 -19.38 17.39 10.77
CA ALA A 108 -18.24 18.28 11.01
C ALA A 108 -17.05 17.52 11.61
N GLY A 109 -15.87 17.68 11.02
CA GLY A 109 -14.64 17.01 11.45
C GLY A 109 -14.61 15.48 11.30
N ALA A 110 -15.69 14.86 10.82
CA ALA A 110 -15.78 13.42 10.68
C ALA A 110 -14.99 12.90 9.48
N ARG A 111 -14.61 11.64 9.59
CA ARG A 111 -13.99 10.87 8.52
C ARG A 111 -14.96 9.78 8.09
N VAL A 112 -15.24 9.71 6.80
CA VAL A 112 -16.12 8.69 6.22
C VAL A 112 -15.39 7.92 5.13
N ALA A 113 -15.67 6.63 5.05
CA ALA A 113 -15.13 5.75 4.03
C ALA A 113 -16.12 5.57 2.88
N GLY A 114 -15.61 5.50 1.66
CA GLY A 114 -16.39 5.23 0.47
C GLY A 114 -15.59 4.51 -0.60
N LYS A 115 -16.26 4.23 -1.70
CA LYS A 115 -15.70 3.58 -2.88
C LYS A 115 -16.25 4.22 -4.15
N MET A 116 -15.39 4.48 -5.12
CA MET A 116 -15.81 4.75 -6.49
C MET A 116 -15.81 3.44 -7.25
N VAL A 117 -16.91 3.13 -7.93
CA VAL A 117 -17.07 1.90 -8.70
C VAL A 117 -17.14 2.23 -10.18
N PHE A 118 -16.27 1.60 -10.97
CA PHE A 118 -16.19 1.72 -12.41
C PHE A 118 -16.47 0.35 -13.04
N PRO A 119 -17.73 0.08 -13.42
CA PRO A 119 -18.16 -1.26 -13.81
C PRO A 119 -17.66 -1.69 -15.20
N GLU A 120 -17.43 -0.75 -16.10
CA GLU A 120 -17.15 -1.01 -17.52
C GLU A 120 -15.66 -0.94 -17.89
N VAL A 121 -14.77 -1.06 -16.91
CA VAL A 121 -13.31 -0.96 -17.15
C VAL A 121 -12.76 -2.31 -17.62
N PRO A 122 -12.24 -2.44 -18.85
CA PRO A 122 -11.74 -3.70 -19.41
C PRO A 122 -10.58 -4.27 -18.61
N GLY A 123 -10.48 -5.61 -18.51
CA GLY A 123 -9.52 -6.33 -17.67
C GLY A 123 -8.05 -5.93 -17.85
N GLU A 124 -7.66 -5.56 -19.08
CA GLU A 124 -6.32 -5.13 -19.45
C GLU A 124 -5.94 -3.73 -18.95
N GLU A 125 -6.92 -2.92 -18.55
CA GLU A 125 -6.65 -1.63 -17.92
C GLU A 125 -6.12 -1.85 -16.50
N THR A 126 -4.88 -1.46 -16.29
CA THR A 126 -4.13 -1.56 -15.02
C THR A 126 -3.82 -0.19 -14.42
N PHE A 127 -4.24 0.89 -15.08
CA PHE A 127 -3.86 2.25 -14.70
C PHE A 127 -4.86 3.30 -15.21
N PHE A 128 -5.28 4.18 -14.31
CA PHE A 128 -5.99 5.42 -14.66
C PHE A 128 -5.02 6.59 -14.70
N ALA A 129 -4.95 7.27 -15.84
CA ALA A 129 -4.23 8.53 -15.96
C ALA A 129 -4.89 9.60 -15.08
N VAL A 130 -6.23 9.65 -15.09
CA VAL A 130 -7.01 10.63 -14.34
C VAL A 130 -8.29 9.99 -13.79
N VAL A 131 -8.69 10.34 -12.58
CA VAL A 131 -10.00 9.98 -12.02
C VAL A 131 -10.67 11.26 -11.51
N TYR A 132 -11.92 11.47 -11.90
CA TYR A 132 -12.72 12.62 -11.52
C TYR A 132 -13.79 12.23 -10.51
N LEU A 133 -13.98 13.09 -9.51
CA LEU A 133 -15.02 12.96 -8.49
C LEU A 133 -15.65 14.33 -8.21
N GLY A 134 -16.80 14.63 -8.82
CA GLY A 134 -17.56 15.85 -8.50
C GLY A 134 -16.77 17.15 -8.72
N GLY A 135 -15.93 17.20 -9.77
CA GLY A 135 -15.06 18.34 -10.07
C GLY A 135 -13.66 18.26 -9.46
N ILE A 136 -13.39 17.25 -8.63
CA ILE A 136 -12.06 16.94 -8.08
C ILE A 136 -11.32 16.05 -9.07
N GLU A 137 -10.02 16.29 -9.27
CA GLU A 137 -9.16 15.51 -10.18
C GLU A 137 -8.06 14.78 -9.39
N PHE A 138 -8.04 13.45 -9.52
CA PHE A 138 -6.94 12.59 -9.09
C PHE A 138 -6.14 12.13 -10.30
N ARG A 139 -4.84 11.93 -10.15
CA ARG A 139 -3.95 11.57 -11.26
C ARG A 139 -3.08 10.37 -10.93
N GLY A 140 -2.84 9.54 -11.94
CA GLY A 140 -1.87 8.46 -11.92
C GLY A 140 -2.21 7.34 -10.91
N ILE A 141 -3.40 6.77 -11.02
CA ILE A 141 -3.93 5.80 -10.07
C ILE A 141 -3.79 4.37 -10.64
N PRO A 142 -2.96 3.50 -10.06
CA PRO A 142 -2.86 2.11 -10.49
C PRO A 142 -4.10 1.30 -10.07
N ILE A 143 -4.43 0.28 -10.86
CA ILE A 143 -5.52 -0.67 -10.63
C ILE A 143 -4.89 -2.01 -10.27
N GLY A 144 -4.96 -2.37 -8.98
CA GLY A 144 -4.54 -3.67 -8.47
C GLY A 144 -5.65 -4.73 -8.53
N GLN A 145 -5.43 -5.84 -7.83
CA GLN A 145 -6.47 -6.84 -7.53
C GLN A 145 -6.98 -6.61 -6.10
N ALA A 146 -8.30 -6.61 -5.89
CA ALA A 146 -8.84 -6.39 -4.55
C ALA A 146 -8.55 -7.63 -3.70
N PRO A 147 -8.12 -7.48 -2.43
CA PRO A 147 -8.17 -8.59 -1.49
C PRO A 147 -9.62 -9.06 -1.35
N ALA A 148 -9.84 -10.37 -1.25
CA ALA A 148 -11.17 -10.93 -1.01
C ALA A 148 -11.81 -10.29 0.25
N PRO A 149 -13.12 -9.97 0.25
CA PRO A 149 -13.75 -9.33 1.40
C PRO A 149 -13.75 -10.28 2.59
N GLN A 150 -13.07 -9.91 3.68
CA GLN A 150 -13.27 -10.53 4.99
C GLN A 150 -14.41 -9.81 5.70
N ALA A 151 -15.40 -10.57 6.14
CA ALA A 151 -16.63 -10.05 6.76
C ALA A 151 -16.32 -9.22 8.03
N PRO A 152 -17.07 -8.14 8.29
CA PRO A 152 -16.81 -7.25 9.42
C PRO A 152 -17.19 -7.94 10.74
N GLN A 153 -16.25 -8.06 11.67
CA GLN A 153 -16.56 -8.37 13.07
C GLN A 153 -16.62 -7.08 13.90
N VAL A 154 -17.80 -6.87 14.49
CA VAL A 154 -18.18 -5.77 15.38
C VAL A 154 -17.39 -5.86 16.71
N GLN A 155 -16.97 -4.70 17.23
CA GLN A 155 -16.10 -4.54 18.40
C GLN A 155 -16.75 -4.90 19.74
N THR A 156 -15.95 -5.33 20.72
CA THR A 156 -15.82 -4.65 22.03
C THR A 156 -14.49 -5.03 22.73
N PRO A 157 -13.88 -4.13 23.53
CA PRO A 157 -12.47 -4.24 23.94
C PRO A 157 -12.28 -4.87 25.34
N THR A 158 -11.28 -5.75 25.49
CA THR A 158 -10.48 -5.95 26.72
C THR A 158 -9.25 -6.82 26.40
N PRO A 159 -8.07 -6.59 27.03
CA PRO A 159 -6.83 -7.23 26.63
C PRO A 159 -6.75 -8.65 27.19
N VAL A 160 -6.76 -9.63 26.31
CA VAL A 160 -6.41 -11.02 26.64
C VAL A 160 -5.04 -11.29 25.98
N PRO A 161 -4.03 -11.77 26.72
CA PRO A 161 -2.76 -12.16 26.12
C PRO A 161 -3.04 -13.22 25.06
N PRO A 162 -2.54 -13.08 23.82
CA PRO A 162 -2.90 -14.01 22.76
C PRO A 162 -2.43 -15.42 23.14
N ALA A 163 -3.38 -16.36 23.10
CA ALA A 163 -3.10 -17.78 23.03
C ALA A 163 -2.08 -18.04 21.91
N PRO A 164 -1.15 -18.99 22.06
CA PRO A 164 -0.08 -19.20 21.10
C PRO A 164 -0.70 -19.48 19.72
N ALA A 165 -0.51 -18.55 18.79
CA ALA A 165 -0.77 -18.79 17.37
C ALA A 165 0.02 -20.04 16.97
N GLU A 166 -0.62 -20.98 16.27
CA GLU A 166 -0.06 -22.31 16.03
C GLU A 166 1.36 -22.29 15.47
N GLU A 167 1.80 -21.24 14.77
CA GLU A 167 3.20 -21.02 14.39
C GLU A 167 3.52 -19.52 14.39
N PRO A 168 3.99 -18.92 15.51
CA PRO A 168 4.15 -17.46 15.64
C PRO A 168 5.26 -16.89 14.74
N TRP A 169 6.08 -17.77 14.16
CA TRP A 169 7.11 -17.44 13.18
C TRP A 169 6.56 -17.35 11.75
N LYS A 170 5.34 -17.83 11.46
CA LYS A 170 4.74 -17.65 10.12
C LYS A 170 4.10 -16.28 9.95
N ARG A 171 3.58 -15.69 11.02
CA ARG A 171 3.00 -14.36 11.02
C ARG A 171 3.07 -13.75 12.41
N PHE A 172 3.56 -12.51 12.50
CA PHE A 172 3.62 -11.75 13.74
C PHE A 172 3.56 -10.25 13.47
N VAL A 173 3.22 -9.48 14.49
CA VAL A 173 3.07 -8.02 14.41
C VAL A 173 3.96 -7.39 15.47
N VAL A 174 4.70 -6.34 15.09
CA VAL A 174 5.50 -5.54 16.02
C VAL A 174 5.29 -4.06 15.70
N GLY A 175 4.63 -3.35 16.61
CA GLY A 175 4.25 -1.95 16.40
C GLY A 175 3.45 -1.80 15.11
N PRO A 176 3.89 -0.96 14.16
CA PRO A 176 3.18 -0.78 12.90
C PRO A 176 3.45 -1.92 11.90
N PHE A 177 4.46 -2.77 12.11
CA PHE A 177 4.89 -3.76 11.13
C PHE A 177 4.18 -5.10 11.31
N THR A 178 3.59 -5.60 10.23
CA THR A 178 3.07 -6.96 10.12
C THR A 178 4.01 -7.77 9.23
N PHE A 179 4.53 -8.88 9.75
CA PHE A 179 5.39 -9.81 9.03
C PHE A 179 4.57 -11.03 8.65
N GLU A 180 4.56 -11.39 7.37
CA GLU A 180 3.92 -12.60 6.83
C GLU A 180 4.96 -13.42 6.07
N LEU A 181 5.19 -14.66 6.49
CA LEU A 181 6.21 -15.52 5.90
C LEU A 181 5.88 -15.85 4.45
N VAL A 182 6.83 -15.58 3.57
CA VAL A 182 6.78 -15.92 2.14
C VAL A 182 7.55 -17.22 1.91
N GLU A 183 8.74 -17.33 2.49
CA GLU A 183 9.62 -18.49 2.29
C GLU A 183 10.48 -18.75 3.54
N GLY A 184 10.72 -20.03 3.83
CA GLY A 184 11.64 -20.50 4.86
C GLY A 184 10.96 -21.24 6.03
N PRO A 185 11.73 -21.56 7.08
CA PRO A 185 13.17 -21.42 7.13
C PRO A 185 13.87 -22.36 6.14
N ARG A 186 14.89 -21.86 5.46
CA ARG A 186 15.78 -22.70 4.65
C ARG A 186 17.24 -22.56 5.10
N PRO A 187 18.01 -23.66 5.13
CA PRO A 187 19.44 -23.58 5.34
C PRO A 187 20.11 -22.94 4.10
N GLY A 188 20.84 -21.86 4.33
CA GLY A 188 21.81 -21.33 3.39
C GLY A 188 23.02 -22.25 3.28
N ARG A 189 23.59 -22.34 2.08
CA ARG A 189 24.89 -22.99 1.82
C ARG A 189 25.75 -22.02 1.01
N PRO A 190 27.09 -22.05 1.11
CA PRO A 190 27.91 -23.00 1.88
C PRO A 190 28.11 -22.62 3.36
N PHE A 191 27.66 -21.44 3.78
CA PHE A 191 27.72 -20.99 5.18
C PHE A 191 26.40 -21.31 5.88
N TRP A 192 26.47 -21.90 7.08
CA TRP A 192 25.31 -22.37 7.82
C TRP A 192 24.54 -21.20 8.44
N TYR A 193 23.58 -20.65 7.70
CA TYR A 193 22.62 -19.66 8.17
C TYR A 193 21.19 -20.10 7.83
N TYR A 194 20.21 -19.58 8.55
CA TYR A 194 18.79 -19.88 8.35
C TYR A 194 18.09 -18.63 7.85
N VAL A 195 17.48 -18.72 6.66
CA VAL A 195 16.83 -17.59 6.01
C VAL A 195 15.32 -17.73 6.14
N PHE A 196 14.69 -16.63 6.55
CA PHE A 196 13.26 -16.40 6.46
C PHE A 196 13.03 -15.18 5.59
N ILE A 197 12.14 -15.30 4.61
CA ILE A 197 11.72 -14.19 3.75
C ILE A 197 10.30 -13.83 4.16
N TYR A 198 10.11 -12.59 4.62
CA TYR A 198 8.80 -12.06 5.00
C TYR A 198 8.34 -11.02 4.01
N LYS A 199 7.04 -11.03 3.72
CA LYS A 199 6.33 -9.86 3.25
C LYS A 199 6.01 -9.01 4.49
N VAL A 200 6.58 -7.83 4.57
CA VAL A 200 6.39 -6.91 5.69
C VAL A 200 5.56 -5.71 5.23
N THR A 201 4.49 -5.40 5.95
CA THR A 201 3.64 -4.23 5.69
C THR A 201 3.55 -3.40 6.95
N ALA A 202 3.69 -2.07 6.82
CA ALA A 202 3.49 -1.16 7.94
C ALA A 202 2.05 -0.59 7.93
N SER A 203 1.42 -0.38 9.08
CA SER A 203 0.09 0.25 9.20
C SER A 203 0.14 1.78 9.10
N GLN A 204 1.34 2.35 9.25
CA GLN A 204 1.66 3.77 9.09
C GLN A 204 3.07 3.88 8.51
N ASP A 205 3.45 5.07 8.04
CA ASP A 205 4.82 5.30 7.60
C ASP A 205 5.77 5.12 8.79
N ALA A 206 6.74 4.22 8.64
CA ALA A 206 7.61 3.83 9.73
C ALA A 206 8.91 3.25 9.19
N ARG A 207 10.01 3.48 9.92
CA ARG A 207 11.29 2.88 9.59
C ARG A 207 11.49 1.59 10.36
N LEU A 208 11.60 0.47 9.65
CA LEU A 208 11.89 -0.83 10.22
C LEU A 208 13.30 -0.82 10.78
N GLN A 209 13.45 -1.31 12.01
CA GLN A 209 14.75 -1.51 12.64
C GLN A 209 14.72 -2.86 13.37
N ILE A 210 15.75 -3.66 13.11
CA ILE A 210 15.91 -4.99 13.69
C ILE A 210 17.32 -5.08 14.26
N ARG A 211 17.46 -5.70 15.43
CA ARG A 211 18.73 -5.95 16.11
C ARG A 211 18.92 -7.45 16.33
N PHE A 212 20.13 -7.90 16.04
CA PHE A 212 20.60 -9.26 16.30
C PHE A 212 21.59 -9.32 17.48
N ASN A 213 21.74 -8.21 18.21
CA ASN A 213 22.73 -8.01 19.27
C ASN A 213 22.54 -9.02 20.43
N SER A 214 21.30 -9.45 20.64
CA SER A 214 20.87 -10.41 21.65
C SER A 214 20.42 -11.75 21.02
N THR A 215 20.69 -11.97 19.73
CA THR A 215 20.19 -13.15 19.03
C THR A 215 20.93 -14.41 19.46
N ARG A 216 20.15 -15.42 19.85
CA ARG A 216 20.58 -16.78 20.08
C ARG A 216 19.69 -17.72 19.28
N THR A 217 20.30 -18.57 18.45
CA THR A 217 19.60 -19.64 17.74
C THR A 217 20.11 -20.99 18.25
N ILE A 218 19.19 -21.87 18.67
CA ILE A 218 19.47 -23.22 19.14
C ILE A 218 18.76 -24.20 18.21
N VAL A 219 19.48 -25.23 17.77
CA VAL A 219 18.94 -26.29 16.91
C VAL A 219 19.04 -27.66 17.59
N GLU A 220 18.53 -28.69 16.92
CA GLU A 220 18.61 -30.08 17.37
C GLU A 220 20.04 -30.47 17.80
N GLY A 221 20.15 -31.29 18.85
CA GLY A 221 21.44 -31.63 19.47
C GLY A 221 21.99 -30.58 20.44
N GLY A 222 21.28 -29.46 20.68
CA GLY A 222 21.67 -28.42 21.63
C GLY A 222 22.74 -27.47 21.09
N LEU A 223 23.04 -27.55 19.80
CA LEU A 223 23.99 -26.66 19.14
C LEU A 223 23.40 -25.27 19.05
N GLN A 224 24.24 -24.26 19.30
CA GLN A 224 23.81 -22.87 19.31
C GLN A 224 24.80 -21.96 18.60
N ASN A 225 24.28 -20.89 18.02
CA ASN A 225 25.08 -19.79 17.49
C ASN A 225 24.37 -18.46 17.79
N THR A 226 25.11 -17.36 17.74
CA THR A 226 24.62 -16.02 18.03
C THR A 226 24.81 -15.10 16.84
N GLY A 227 23.91 -14.12 16.72
CA GLY A 227 23.95 -13.13 15.65
C GLY A 227 23.17 -13.54 14.40
N GLY A 228 23.19 -12.62 13.46
CA GLY A 228 22.41 -12.67 12.23
C GLY A 228 22.45 -11.31 11.54
N ASP A 229 21.72 -11.23 10.45
CA ASP A 229 21.58 -10.02 9.65
C ASP A 229 20.16 -9.93 9.09
N TRP A 230 19.80 -8.76 8.58
CA TRP A 230 18.55 -8.56 7.87
C TRP A 230 18.72 -7.57 6.73
N SER A 231 17.88 -7.72 5.71
CA SER A 231 17.84 -6.78 4.60
C SER A 231 16.42 -6.58 4.10
N VAL A 232 16.18 -5.44 3.46
CA VAL A 232 14.93 -5.15 2.77
C VAL A 232 15.21 -5.16 1.28
N SER A 233 14.35 -5.80 0.50
CA SER A 233 14.45 -5.77 -0.97
C SER A 233 14.44 -4.31 -1.46
N GLY A 234 15.50 -3.91 -2.18
CA GLY A 234 15.72 -2.52 -2.61
C GLY A 234 16.48 -1.64 -1.60
N GLY A 235 16.93 -2.19 -0.46
CA GLY A 235 17.88 -1.57 0.47
C GLY A 235 17.33 -0.47 1.37
N ARG A 236 16.03 -0.15 1.28
CA ARG A 236 15.40 0.90 2.10
C ARG A 236 14.57 0.28 3.22
N SER A 237 14.81 0.75 4.45
CA SER A 237 14.08 0.33 5.65
C SER A 237 12.91 1.24 5.99
N ASP A 238 12.66 2.29 5.21
CA ASP A 238 11.50 3.16 5.35
C ASP A 238 10.30 2.52 4.65
N PHE A 239 9.31 2.12 5.45
CA PHE A 239 8.06 1.57 4.97
C PHE A 239 7.05 2.70 4.82
N ILE A 240 6.35 2.68 3.69
CA ILE A 240 5.15 3.46 3.47
C ILE A 240 3.97 2.59 3.90
N ALA A 241 3.01 3.19 4.62
CA ALA A 241 1.83 2.51 5.11
C ALA A 241 1.13 1.69 4.01
N GLY A 242 0.85 0.42 4.29
CA GLY A 242 0.15 -0.49 3.39
C GLY A 242 0.99 -1.06 2.25
N ILE A 243 2.20 -0.56 1.99
CA ILE A 243 3.08 -1.10 0.94
C ILE A 243 3.88 -2.27 1.50
N PRO A 244 3.72 -3.49 0.95
CA PRO A 244 4.54 -4.61 1.35
C PRO A 244 5.93 -4.54 0.74
N LEU A 245 6.96 -4.75 1.56
CA LEU A 245 8.33 -5.00 1.11
C LEU A 245 8.78 -6.38 1.57
N LEU A 246 9.64 -7.01 0.77
CA LEU A 246 10.28 -8.25 1.19
C LEU A 246 11.41 -7.94 2.17
N VAL A 247 11.44 -8.66 3.27
CA VAL A 247 12.46 -8.56 4.31
C VAL A 247 13.04 -9.93 4.55
N ASP A 248 14.35 -10.04 4.39
CA ASP A 248 15.10 -11.24 4.67
C ASP A 248 15.63 -11.16 6.09
N LEU A 249 15.30 -12.15 6.92
CA LEU A 249 15.92 -12.37 8.22
C LEU A 249 16.85 -13.56 8.12
N VAL A 250 18.12 -13.33 8.42
CA VAL A 250 19.19 -14.32 8.33
C VAL A 250 19.75 -14.57 9.71
N PHE A 251 19.51 -15.76 10.25
CA PHE A 251 20.05 -16.18 11.53
C PHE A 251 21.31 -17.01 11.30
N PHE A 252 22.39 -16.72 12.02
CA PHE A 252 23.56 -17.59 11.95
C PHE A 252 23.25 -18.93 12.63
N GLY A 253 23.53 -20.02 11.94
CA GLY A 253 23.31 -21.38 12.40
C GLY A 253 24.63 -22.03 12.84
N PRO A 254 24.58 -23.03 13.74
CA PRO A 254 25.69 -23.94 13.94
C PRO A 254 25.90 -24.81 12.69
N SER A 255 27.11 -25.36 12.53
CA SER A 255 27.63 -25.86 11.25
C SER A 255 27.07 -27.21 10.75
N GLU A 256 25.78 -27.46 10.93
CA GLU A 256 25.14 -28.75 10.70
C GLU A 256 23.82 -28.63 9.92
N ASN A 257 23.24 -29.78 9.56
CA ASN A 257 21.95 -29.90 8.86
C ASN A 257 20.82 -30.35 9.82
N PRO A 258 20.41 -29.53 10.79
CA PRO A 258 19.37 -29.88 11.76
C PRO A 258 18.00 -30.03 11.07
N LYS A 259 17.11 -30.82 11.67
CA LYS A 259 15.73 -30.98 11.17
C LYS A 259 14.82 -29.81 11.55
N GLN A 260 15.19 -29.07 12.60
CA GLN A 260 14.42 -27.92 13.10
C GLN A 260 15.27 -26.94 13.90
N ILE A 261 14.78 -25.70 14.01
CA ILE A 261 15.24 -24.71 14.99
C ILE A 261 14.40 -24.91 16.26
N LEU A 262 15.05 -25.20 17.38
CA LEU A 262 14.36 -25.37 18.67
C LEU A 262 14.01 -24.03 19.30
N TYR A 263 14.88 -23.04 19.11
CA TYR A 263 14.76 -21.72 19.70
C TYR A 263 15.45 -20.67 18.82
N THR A 264 14.83 -19.51 18.63
CA THR A 264 15.53 -18.32 18.15
C THR A 264 14.94 -17.05 18.73
N GLU A 265 15.78 -16.04 18.94
CA GLU A 265 15.36 -14.73 19.45
C GLU A 265 16.04 -13.58 18.72
N PHE A 266 15.35 -12.44 18.63
CA PHE A 266 15.86 -11.19 18.06
C PHE A 266 14.97 -10.04 18.51
N GLU A 267 15.34 -8.80 18.18
CA GLU A 267 14.59 -7.61 18.60
C GLU A 267 14.15 -6.79 17.41
N VAL A 268 12.91 -6.30 17.43
CA VAL A 268 12.34 -5.41 16.42
C VAL A 268 11.85 -4.14 17.11
N PHE A 269 12.14 -2.98 16.54
CA PHE A 269 11.67 -1.70 17.08
C PHE A 269 10.22 -1.46 16.67
N ASP A 270 9.33 -1.21 17.64
CA ASP A 270 7.90 -1.01 17.41
C ASP A 270 7.51 0.46 17.10
N GLY A 271 8.50 1.35 17.04
CA GLY A 271 8.30 2.80 16.93
C GLY A 271 8.51 3.56 18.24
N THR A 272 8.48 2.86 19.37
CA THR A 272 8.69 3.41 20.72
C THR A 272 9.78 2.66 21.49
N ASN A 273 9.74 1.33 21.51
CA ASN A 273 10.62 0.45 22.27
C ASN A 273 11.10 -0.75 21.42
N TRP A 274 12.17 -1.38 21.89
CA TRP A 274 12.64 -2.66 21.34
C TRP A 274 11.79 -3.80 21.88
N GLN A 275 11.19 -4.57 20.96
CA GLN A 275 10.37 -5.72 21.29
C GLN A 275 11.15 -7.00 21.03
N LYS A 276 11.30 -7.82 22.08
CA LYS A 276 11.94 -9.12 21.99
C LYS A 276 11.00 -10.14 21.36
N ILE A 277 11.41 -10.70 20.23
CA ILE A 277 10.70 -11.75 19.51
C ILE A 277 11.38 -13.08 19.83
N VAL A 278 10.57 -14.09 20.16
CA VAL A 278 11.05 -15.44 20.48
C VAL A 278 10.22 -16.46 19.73
N TRP A 279 10.89 -17.31 18.96
CA TRP A 279 10.28 -18.43 18.26
C TRP A 279 10.85 -19.75 18.77
N ARG A 280 10.03 -20.79 18.67
CA ARG A 280 10.36 -22.15 19.12
C ARG A 280 9.83 -23.16 18.13
N ASN A 281 10.47 -24.32 18.08
CA ASN A 281 10.01 -25.51 17.36
C ASN A 281 9.66 -25.22 15.89
N ILE A 282 10.60 -24.65 15.14
CA ILE A 282 10.43 -24.31 13.73
C ILE A 282 11.02 -25.43 12.86
N PRO A 283 10.19 -26.23 12.17
CA PRO A 283 10.70 -27.25 11.25
C PRO A 283 11.34 -26.59 10.02
N PHE A 284 12.44 -27.17 9.52
CA PHE A 284 12.91 -26.83 8.18
C PHE A 284 11.98 -27.44 7.14
N SER A 285 11.69 -26.69 6.08
CA SER A 285 10.91 -27.20 4.95
C SER A 285 11.68 -28.38 4.34
N GLN A 286 11.15 -29.60 4.46
CA GLN A 286 11.68 -30.75 3.73
C GLN A 286 11.39 -30.50 2.25
N ARG A 287 12.44 -30.40 1.43
CA ARG A 287 12.30 -30.57 -0.02
C ARG A 287 12.27 -32.05 -0.35
#